data_AF-A0A117RZU6-F1
#
_entry.id   AF-A0A117RZU6-F1
#
_cell.length_a   1.000
_cell.length_b   1.000
_cell.length_c   1.000
_cell.angle_alpha   90.00
_cell.angle_beta   90.00
_cell.angle_gamma   90.00
#
_symmetry.space_group_name_H-M   'P 1'
#
loop_
_entity.id
_entity.type
_entity.pdbx_description
1 polymer ?
#
loop_
_entity_poly.entity_id
_entity_poly.type
_entity_poly.pdbx_seq_one_letter_code
_entity_poly.pdbx_strand_id
1 'polypeptide(L)'
;MNWRARPLTSIEVALNLIASTTTATGLRVTAQLDEDSYPTGIEIDAQHAAALKVNPDDFHGEWNYTIPPQPGVPAVPLQPPGRRSHPRAAHTFDASLATHPVLTGLTIIWAAVLDQRCLPASLIAHLFRIGENQMRALIQQARPLLQRHGHHSEPLPVRLIDPCELARYVMNATSATS
;
A
#
# COMPACT_ATOMS: atom_id res chain seq x y z
N MET A 1 -18.65 1.48 21.45
CA MET A 1 -18.02 2.71 20.89
C MET A 1 -17.17 2.24 19.73
N ASN A 2 -17.52 2.58 18.49
CA ASN A 2 -16.92 1.97 17.28
C ASN A 2 -15.54 2.59 16.98
N TRP A 3 -14.62 1.78 16.46
CA TRP A 3 -13.24 2.13 16.07
C TRP A 3 -13.13 3.21 14.97
N ARG A 4 -14.26 3.62 14.37
CA ARG A 4 -14.31 4.71 13.38
C ARG A 4 -13.72 5.99 13.97
N ALA A 5 -12.74 6.56 13.26
CA ALA A 5 -12.03 7.81 13.57
C ALA A 5 -11.03 7.80 14.74
N ARG A 6 -10.63 6.62 15.27
CA ARG A 6 -9.49 6.54 16.19
C ARG A 6 -8.22 6.13 15.45
N PRO A 7 -7.13 6.91 15.54
CA PRO A 7 -5.86 6.53 14.91
C PRO A 7 -5.29 5.27 15.58
N LEU A 8 -4.91 4.29 14.77
CA LEU A 8 -4.27 3.04 15.22
C LEU A 8 -2.77 3.30 15.41
N THR A 9 -2.42 3.96 16.51
CA THR A 9 -1.05 4.43 16.78
C THR A 9 -0.12 3.34 17.30
N SER A 10 -0.65 2.21 17.77
CA SER A 10 0.13 1.05 18.22
C SER A 10 -0.67 -0.25 18.10
N ILE A 11 0.04 -1.39 18.16
CA ILE A 11 -0.56 -2.74 18.19
C ILE A 11 -1.48 -2.87 19.41
N GLU A 12 -1.05 -2.41 20.58
CA GLU A 12 -1.86 -2.42 21.80
C GLU A 12 -3.17 -1.63 21.64
N VAL A 13 -3.11 -0.46 20.99
CA VAL A 13 -4.31 0.35 20.70
C VAL A 13 -5.23 -0.41 19.75
N ALA A 14 -4.70 -1.06 18.71
CA ALA A 14 -5.51 -1.86 17.79
C ALA A 14 -6.19 -3.05 18.48
N LEU A 15 -5.45 -3.83 19.27
CA LEU A 15 -5.98 -4.97 20.03
C LEU A 15 -7.08 -4.54 20.99
N ASN A 16 -6.85 -3.47 21.77
CA ASN A 16 -7.82 -2.96 22.71
C ASN A 16 -9.10 -2.47 22.02
N LEU A 17 -8.98 -1.81 20.87
CA LEU A 17 -10.14 -1.34 20.11
C LEU A 17 -10.97 -2.51 19.56
N ILE A 18 -10.31 -3.51 18.98
CA ILE A 18 -11.00 -4.70 18.45
C ILE A 18 -11.66 -5.48 19.58
N ALA A 19 -10.94 -5.78 20.65
CA ALA A 19 -11.45 -6.54 21.81
C ALA A 19 -12.58 -5.82 22.56
N SER A 20 -12.67 -4.49 22.47
CA SER A 20 -13.78 -3.72 23.04
C SER A 20 -15.09 -3.81 22.25
N THR A 21 -15.08 -4.45 21.08
CA THR A 21 -16.26 -4.55 20.21
C THR A 21 -17.22 -5.62 20.71
N THR A 22 -18.49 -5.23 20.89
CA THR A 22 -19.60 -6.15 21.14
C THR A 22 -20.64 -5.94 20.03
N THR A 23 -21.09 -7.00 19.38
CA THR A 23 -22.12 -6.90 18.33
C THR A 23 -23.47 -6.56 18.95
N ALA A 24 -24.40 -6.04 18.14
CA ALA A 24 -25.77 -5.77 18.59
C ALA A 24 -26.49 -7.02 19.12
N THR A 25 -26.08 -8.21 18.65
CA THR A 25 -26.58 -9.52 19.10
C THR A 25 -25.87 -10.08 20.33
N GLY A 26 -24.90 -9.34 20.90
CA GLY A 26 -24.23 -9.69 22.16
C GLY A 26 -22.95 -10.52 22.03
N LEU A 27 -22.42 -10.73 20.82
CA LEU A 27 -21.13 -11.42 20.64
C LEU A 27 -19.99 -10.51 21.12
N ARG A 28 -19.13 -11.03 21.99
CA ARG A 28 -17.88 -10.37 22.39
C ARG A 28 -16.75 -10.79 21.47
N VAL A 29 -16.01 -9.81 20.99
CA VAL A 29 -14.81 -10.03 20.17
C VAL A 29 -13.59 -10.12 21.09
N THR A 30 -12.72 -11.09 20.86
CA THR A 30 -11.38 -11.14 21.44
C THR A 30 -10.36 -10.82 20.36
N ALA A 31 -9.25 -10.19 20.73
CA ALA A 31 -8.14 -9.88 19.83
C ALA A 31 -6.83 -10.26 20.51
N GLN A 32 -5.95 -10.91 19.76
CA GLN A 32 -4.62 -11.30 20.21
C GLN A 32 -3.60 -11.00 19.12
N LEU A 33 -2.39 -10.62 19.52
CA LEU A 33 -1.26 -10.52 18.61
C LEU A 33 -0.81 -11.94 18.25
N ASP A 34 -0.82 -12.24 16.96
CA ASP A 34 -0.18 -13.42 16.40
C ASP A 34 1.25 -13.04 15.97
N GLU A 35 2.24 -13.66 16.62
CA GLU A 35 3.67 -13.45 16.34
C GLU A 35 4.26 -14.59 15.49
N ASP A 36 3.41 -15.52 15.02
CA ASP A 36 3.86 -16.63 14.19
C ASP A 36 4.40 -16.13 12.85
N SER A 37 5.45 -16.80 12.38
CA SER A 37 6.06 -16.51 11.08
C SER A 37 5.40 -17.36 10.00
N TYR A 38 4.65 -16.70 9.11
CA TYR A 38 4.01 -17.34 7.98
C TYR A 38 4.93 -17.28 6.74
N PRO A 39 5.35 -18.43 6.18
CA PRO A 39 6.18 -18.42 5.00
C PRO A 39 5.42 -17.81 3.83
N THR A 40 6.06 -16.87 3.15
CA THR A 40 5.51 -16.24 1.94
C THR A 40 5.91 -17.02 0.69
N GLY A 41 5.17 -16.83 -0.40
CA GLY A 41 5.49 -17.48 -1.68
C GLY A 41 5.04 -18.94 -1.79
N ILE A 42 4.19 -19.42 -0.87
CA ILE A 42 3.50 -20.71 -0.99
C ILE A 42 2.67 -20.69 -2.28
N GLU A 43 2.96 -21.62 -3.18
CA GLU A 43 2.19 -21.79 -4.41
C GLU A 43 0.96 -22.65 -4.10
N ILE A 44 -0.20 -22.05 -4.33
CA ILE A 44 -1.47 -22.77 -4.29
C ILE A 44 -1.75 -23.19 -5.73
N ASP A 45 -1.92 -24.50 -5.95
CA ASP A 45 -2.28 -25.02 -7.25
C ASP A 45 -3.64 -24.43 -7.71
N ALA A 46 -3.77 -24.19 -9.01
CA ALA A 46 -4.94 -23.53 -9.59
C ALA A 46 -6.24 -24.28 -9.27
N GLN A 47 -6.18 -25.62 -9.15
CA GLN A 47 -7.34 -26.43 -8.75
C GLN A 47 -7.75 -26.16 -7.29
N HIS A 48 -6.79 -25.97 -6.40
CA HIS A 48 -7.06 -25.63 -5.00
C HIS A 48 -7.65 -24.23 -4.86
N ALA A 49 -7.12 -23.25 -5.61
CA ALA A 49 -7.67 -21.90 -5.62
C ALA A 49 -9.11 -21.87 -6.18
N ALA A 50 -9.38 -22.65 -7.24
CA ALA A 50 -10.72 -22.74 -7.84
C ALA A 50 -11.73 -23.52 -6.97
N ALA A 51 -11.25 -24.44 -6.13
CA ALA A 51 -12.10 -25.20 -5.22
C ALA A 51 -12.60 -24.37 -4.02
N LEU A 52 -11.87 -23.31 -3.67
CA LEU A 52 -12.23 -22.41 -2.58
C LEU A 52 -13.50 -21.64 -2.94
N LYS A 53 -14.59 -21.88 -2.21
CA LYS A 53 -15.82 -21.09 -2.36
C LYS A 53 -15.73 -19.86 -1.47
N VAL A 54 -15.65 -18.70 -2.10
CA VAL A 54 -15.70 -17.40 -1.44
C VAL A 54 -17.04 -16.77 -1.79
N ASN A 55 -17.85 -16.49 -0.77
CA ASN A 55 -19.12 -15.80 -0.92
C ASN A 55 -18.89 -14.32 -0.55
N PRO A 56 -18.85 -13.39 -1.53
CA PRO A 56 -18.74 -11.96 -1.23
C PRO A 56 -19.97 -11.47 -0.48
N ASP A 57 -19.78 -10.51 0.42
CA ASP A 57 -20.85 -9.82 1.15
C ASP A 57 -21.46 -8.70 0.28
N ASP A 58 -22.75 -8.38 0.49
CA ASP A 58 -23.41 -7.28 -0.21
C ASP A 58 -22.78 -5.92 0.13
N PHE A 59 -22.23 -5.80 1.35
CA PHE A 59 -21.49 -4.63 1.80
C PHE A 59 -19.98 -4.86 1.66
N HIS A 60 -19.40 -4.25 0.63
CA HIS A 60 -17.98 -4.32 0.29
C HIS A 60 -17.45 -5.73 0.03
N GLY A 61 -18.14 -6.49 -0.82
CA GLY A 61 -17.79 -7.86 -1.21
C GLY A 61 -16.37 -8.06 -1.75
N GLU A 62 -15.73 -6.98 -2.21
CA GLU A 62 -14.34 -6.98 -2.65
C GLU A 62 -13.32 -7.14 -1.50
N TRP A 63 -13.71 -6.95 -0.24
CA TRP A 63 -12.89 -7.24 0.95
C TRP A 63 -13.63 -7.95 2.08
N ASN A 64 -14.96 -7.93 2.07
CA ASN A 64 -15.81 -8.60 3.05
C ASN A 64 -16.43 -9.85 2.42
N TYR A 65 -16.08 -11.02 2.91
CA TYR A 65 -16.52 -12.29 2.33
C TYR A 65 -16.61 -13.38 3.38
N THR A 66 -17.42 -14.39 3.08
CA THR A 66 -17.58 -15.60 3.89
C THR A 66 -16.99 -16.79 3.15
N ILE A 67 -16.12 -17.56 3.82
CA ILE A 67 -15.66 -18.87 3.37
C ILE A 67 -16.40 -19.93 4.21
N PRO A 68 -17.43 -20.60 3.67
CA PRO A 68 -18.14 -21.63 4.43
C PRO A 68 -17.22 -22.85 4.65
N PRO A 69 -17.43 -23.64 5.72
CA PRO A 69 -16.70 -24.87 5.93
C PRO A 69 -16.84 -25.82 4.73
N GLN A 70 -15.73 -26.22 4.13
CA GLN A 70 -15.73 -27.10 2.96
C GLN A 70 -15.14 -28.47 3.33
N PRO A 71 -15.90 -29.57 3.23
CA PRO A 71 -15.36 -30.91 3.42
C PRO A 71 -14.38 -31.24 2.28
N GLY A 72 -13.14 -31.57 2.63
CA GLY A 72 -12.15 -32.09 1.68
C GLY A 72 -11.10 -31.11 1.19
N VAL A 73 -10.86 -29.96 1.86
CA VAL A 73 -9.61 -29.21 1.65
C VAL A 73 -8.50 -30.00 2.34
N PRO A 74 -7.58 -30.66 1.59
CA PRO A 74 -6.43 -31.29 2.22
C PRO A 74 -5.63 -30.19 2.94
N ALA A 75 -5.08 -30.50 4.12
CA ALA A 75 -4.21 -29.56 4.83
C ALA A 75 -3.08 -29.15 3.88
N VAL A 76 -3.12 -27.90 3.39
CA VAL A 76 -2.05 -27.38 2.55
C VAL A 76 -0.79 -27.39 3.41
N PRO A 77 0.26 -28.13 3.03
CA PRO A 77 1.51 -28.08 3.77
C PRO A 77 2.00 -26.62 3.75
N LEU A 78 2.20 -26.02 4.94
CA LEU A 78 2.81 -24.69 5.08
C LEU A 78 4.30 -24.67 4.67
N GLN A 79 4.73 -25.63 3.84
CA GLN A 79 6.12 -25.73 3.41
C GLN A 79 6.37 -24.72 2.28
N PRO A 80 7.35 -23.81 2.44
CA PRO A 80 7.72 -22.92 1.36
C PRO A 80 8.27 -23.75 0.19
N PRO A 81 7.88 -23.45 -1.08
CA PRO A 81 8.49 -24.09 -2.22
C PRO A 81 10.00 -23.79 -2.25
N GLY A 82 10.79 -24.74 -2.76
CA GLY A 82 12.23 -24.55 -2.97
C GLY A 82 12.54 -23.33 -3.85
N ARG A 83 13.78 -22.83 -3.77
CA ARG A 83 14.26 -21.66 -4.53
C ARG A 83 13.82 -21.72 -6.00
N ARG A 84 13.02 -20.74 -6.42
CA ARG A 84 12.50 -20.66 -7.79
C ARG A 84 13.55 -20.27 -8.82
N SER A 85 13.45 -20.83 -10.02
CA SER A 85 13.97 -20.27 -11.27
C SER A 85 12.80 -19.64 -12.03
N HIS A 86 12.67 -18.31 -12.02
CA HIS A 86 11.61 -17.60 -12.75
C HIS A 86 12.06 -17.13 -14.13
N PRO A 87 11.23 -17.26 -15.19
CA PRO A 87 11.41 -16.51 -16.43
C PRO A 87 11.03 -15.03 -16.20
N ARG A 88 11.99 -14.16 -16.50
CA ARG A 88 12.04 -12.70 -16.21
C ARG A 88 11.12 -11.86 -17.11
N ALA A 89 9.83 -12.15 -17.22
CA ALA A 89 8.94 -11.34 -18.08
C ALA A 89 7.44 -11.43 -17.74
N ALA A 90 7.02 -10.94 -16.56
CA ALA A 90 5.62 -10.60 -16.35
C ALA A 90 5.49 -9.47 -15.31
N HIS A 91 5.54 -8.22 -15.78
CA HIS A 91 4.86 -7.00 -15.28
C HIS A 91 4.57 -6.86 -13.77
N THR A 92 5.45 -7.35 -12.91
CA THR A 92 5.36 -7.15 -11.47
C THR A 92 6.17 -5.91 -11.14
N PHE A 93 5.54 -4.96 -10.46
CA PHE A 93 6.22 -3.87 -9.77
C PHE A 93 7.37 -4.48 -8.96
N ASP A 94 8.59 -4.00 -9.19
CA ASP A 94 9.81 -4.63 -8.68
C ASP A 94 9.69 -4.83 -7.15
N ALA A 95 9.70 -6.08 -6.69
CA ALA A 95 9.45 -6.45 -5.29
C ALA A 95 10.42 -5.78 -4.30
N SER A 96 11.55 -5.26 -4.80
CA SER A 96 12.46 -4.39 -4.05
C SER A 96 11.80 -3.14 -3.46
N LEU A 97 10.67 -2.68 -4.00
CA LEU A 97 9.94 -1.52 -3.49
C LEU A 97 8.90 -1.84 -2.44
N ALA A 98 8.21 -2.97 -2.57
CA ALA A 98 7.26 -3.44 -1.55
C ALA A 98 7.97 -3.82 -0.23
N THR A 99 9.30 -3.91 -0.25
CA THR A 99 10.13 -4.29 0.90
C THR A 99 10.87 -3.10 1.53
N HIS A 100 10.72 -1.87 1.02
CA HIS A 100 11.39 -0.71 1.62
C HIS A 100 10.51 -0.11 2.73
N PRO A 101 10.98 -0.06 4.00
CA PRO A 101 10.16 0.22 5.18
C PRO A 101 9.56 1.65 5.28
N VAL A 102 9.74 2.49 4.25
CA VAL A 102 9.36 3.92 4.21
C VAL A 102 8.54 4.27 2.97
N LEU A 103 8.44 3.38 1.98
CA LEU A 103 7.86 3.65 0.67
C LEU A 103 6.53 2.91 0.49
N THR A 104 5.44 3.50 0.96
CA THR A 104 4.10 3.05 0.57
C THR A 104 3.84 3.43 -0.90
N GLY A 105 2.93 2.71 -1.58
CA GLY A 105 2.59 3.01 -2.99
C GLY A 105 2.15 4.46 -3.22
N LEU A 106 1.63 5.12 -2.18
CA LEU A 106 1.26 6.53 -2.18
C LEU A 106 2.48 7.46 -2.39
N THR A 107 3.63 7.16 -1.76
CA THR A 107 4.86 7.96 -1.86
C THR A 107 5.42 7.97 -3.29
N ILE A 108 5.29 6.83 -3.97
CA ILE A 108 5.77 6.61 -5.34
C ILE A 108 4.93 7.42 -6.34
N ILE A 109 3.60 7.43 -6.16
CA ILE A 109 2.68 8.21 -6.98
C ILE A 109 2.92 9.71 -6.78
N TRP A 110 3.04 10.18 -5.54
CA TRP A 110 3.33 11.59 -5.26
C TRP A 110 4.67 12.05 -5.86
N ALA A 111 5.72 11.25 -5.76
CA ALA A 111 7.02 11.57 -6.36
C ALA A 111 6.92 11.78 -7.88
N ALA A 112 6.16 10.91 -8.57
CA ALA A 112 5.96 11.02 -10.01
C ALA A 112 5.07 12.20 -10.40
N VAL A 113 4.08 12.54 -9.58
CA VAL A 113 3.28 13.77 -9.78
C VAL A 113 4.15 15.02 -9.60
N LEU A 114 5.03 15.06 -8.59
CA LEU A 114 5.95 16.19 -8.39
C LEU A 114 6.98 16.31 -9.52
N ASP A 115 7.42 15.20 -10.09
CA ASP A 115 8.25 15.17 -11.30
C ASP A 115 7.51 15.77 -12.52
N GLN A 116 6.22 15.44 -12.72
CA GLN A 116 5.38 16.06 -13.76
C GLN A 116 5.21 17.58 -13.55
N ARG A 117 5.21 18.03 -12.29
CA ARG A 117 5.18 19.46 -11.93
C ARG A 117 6.53 20.17 -12.16
N CYS A 118 7.53 19.49 -12.72
CA CYS A 118 8.89 19.98 -12.99
C CYS A 118 9.72 20.31 -11.73
N LEU A 119 9.44 19.66 -10.59
CA LEU A 119 10.34 19.77 -9.43
C LEU A 119 11.63 18.96 -9.69
N PRO A 120 12.80 19.48 -9.28
CA PRO A 120 14.05 18.74 -9.45
C PRO A 120 14.08 17.51 -8.55
N ALA A 121 14.66 16.41 -9.06
CA ALA A 121 14.74 15.14 -8.34
C ALA A 121 15.43 15.25 -6.97
N SER A 122 16.39 16.18 -6.82
CA SER A 122 17.06 16.49 -5.55
C SER A 122 16.10 17.07 -4.50
N LEU A 123 15.18 17.93 -4.91
CA LEU A 123 14.17 18.54 -4.04
C LEU A 123 13.10 17.51 -3.65
N ILE A 124 12.65 16.69 -4.61
CA ILE A 124 11.72 15.58 -4.35
C ILE A 124 12.36 14.58 -3.37
N ALA A 125 13.61 14.20 -3.61
CA ALA A 125 14.39 13.33 -2.73
C ALA A 125 14.52 13.91 -1.32
N HIS A 126 14.74 15.21 -1.20
CA HIS A 126 14.79 15.92 0.08
C HIS A 126 13.45 15.88 0.82
N LEU A 127 12.33 16.13 0.13
CA LEU A 127 10.97 16.08 0.72
C LEU A 127 10.65 14.71 1.31
N PHE A 128 11.02 13.64 0.62
CA PHE A 128 10.77 12.27 1.06
C PHE A 128 11.89 11.69 1.93
N ARG A 129 12.98 12.45 2.17
CA ARG A 129 14.17 12.03 2.94
C ARG A 129 14.81 10.74 2.39
N ILE A 130 14.86 10.60 1.07
CA ILE A 130 15.42 9.45 0.34
C ILE A 130 16.60 9.90 -0.53
N GLY A 131 17.51 8.99 -0.85
CA GLY A 131 18.63 9.28 -1.76
C GLY A 131 18.17 9.60 -3.19
N GLU A 132 18.81 10.57 -3.84
CA GLU A 132 18.41 11.08 -5.16
C GLU A 132 18.41 9.99 -6.26
N ASN A 133 19.35 9.05 -6.21
CA ASN A 133 19.40 7.93 -7.16
C ASN A 133 18.23 6.96 -6.99
N GLN A 134 17.81 6.71 -5.74
CA GLN A 134 16.62 5.91 -5.47
C GLN A 134 15.36 6.65 -5.92
N MET A 135 15.29 7.97 -5.68
CA MET A 135 14.19 8.81 -6.16
C MET A 135 14.06 8.82 -7.69
N ARG A 136 15.18 8.89 -8.42
CA ARG A 136 15.16 8.78 -9.88
C ARG A 136 14.65 7.42 -10.36
N ALA A 137 15.06 6.33 -9.71
CA ALA A 137 14.58 4.98 -10.05
C ALA A 137 13.06 4.86 -9.82
N LEU A 138 12.57 5.41 -8.72
CA LEU A 138 11.14 5.46 -8.39
C LEU A 138 10.31 6.20 -9.43
N ILE A 139 10.75 7.40 -9.80
CA ILE A 139 10.06 8.24 -10.80
C ILE A 139 9.98 7.51 -12.15
N GLN A 140 11.07 6.85 -12.58
CA GLN A 140 11.10 6.11 -13.85
C GLN A 140 10.13 4.92 -13.86
N GLN A 141 9.95 4.25 -12.73
CA GLN A 141 9.02 3.12 -12.60
C GLN A 141 7.56 3.55 -12.51
N ALA A 142 7.28 4.70 -11.89
CA ALA A 142 5.93 5.22 -11.68
C ALA A 142 5.35 5.97 -12.89
N ARG A 143 6.20 6.65 -13.67
CA ARG A 143 5.82 7.39 -14.86
C ARG A 143 4.93 6.61 -15.87
N PRO A 144 5.26 5.37 -16.26
CA PRO A 144 4.43 4.63 -17.21
C PRO A 144 3.03 4.29 -16.65
N LEU A 145 2.89 4.17 -15.32
CA LEU A 145 1.58 3.92 -14.72
C LEU A 145 0.67 5.15 -14.81
N LEU A 146 1.18 6.33 -14.48
CA LEU A 146 0.42 7.58 -14.61
C LEU A 146 -0.01 7.84 -16.06
N GLN A 147 0.89 7.55 -17.02
CA GLN A 147 0.61 7.66 -18.45
C GLN A 147 -0.49 6.68 -18.89
N ARG A 148 -0.44 5.43 -18.44
CA ARG A 148 -1.45 4.41 -18.78
C ARG A 148 -2.85 4.77 -18.29
N HIS A 149 -2.94 5.50 -17.18
CA HIS A 149 -4.20 5.96 -16.61
C HIS A 149 -4.57 7.41 -17.01
N GLY A 150 -3.79 8.04 -17.91
CA GLY A 150 -4.08 9.38 -18.44
C GLY A 150 -3.92 10.52 -17.42
N HIS A 151 -3.22 10.29 -16.30
CA HIS A 151 -3.00 11.29 -15.27
C HIS A 151 -1.79 12.17 -15.62
N HIS A 152 -2.08 13.34 -16.18
CA HIS A 152 -1.10 14.39 -16.46
C HIS A 152 -1.39 15.61 -15.60
N SER A 153 -0.37 16.08 -14.89
CA SER A 153 -0.42 17.33 -14.13
C SER A 153 0.32 18.43 -14.89
N GLU A 154 -0.23 19.65 -14.92
CA GLU A 154 0.43 20.79 -15.58
C GLU A 154 1.71 21.21 -14.85
N PRO A 155 2.80 21.54 -15.56
CA PRO A 155 4.02 22.06 -14.95
C PRO A 155 3.74 23.28 -14.06
N LEU A 156 4.49 23.44 -12.96
CA LEU A 156 4.42 24.68 -12.21
C LEU A 156 4.92 25.85 -13.07
N PRO A 157 4.27 27.03 -13.00
CA PRO A 157 4.69 28.21 -13.76
C PRO A 157 6.03 28.78 -13.28
N VAL A 158 6.51 28.33 -12.12
CA VAL A 158 7.76 28.76 -11.48
C VAL A 158 8.66 27.55 -11.29
N ARG A 159 9.94 27.70 -11.61
CA ARG A 159 10.96 26.68 -11.34
C ARG A 159 11.46 26.84 -9.91
N LEU A 160 11.17 25.85 -9.07
CA LEU A 160 11.59 25.82 -7.67
C LEU A 160 12.84 24.96 -7.54
N ILE A 161 13.93 25.53 -7.04
CA ILE A 161 15.24 24.87 -7.02
C ILE A 161 15.56 24.34 -5.62
N ASP A 162 15.15 25.05 -4.58
CA ASP A 162 15.45 24.72 -3.20
C ASP A 162 14.20 24.66 -2.28
N PRO A 163 14.32 24.05 -1.09
CA PRO A 163 13.19 23.91 -0.16
C PRO A 163 12.62 25.25 0.35
N CYS A 164 13.44 26.30 0.45
CA CYS A 164 13.02 27.60 0.95
C CYS A 164 12.14 28.32 -0.09
N GLU A 165 12.48 28.21 -1.37
CA GLU A 165 11.63 28.68 -2.47
C GLU A 165 10.29 27.96 -2.51
N LEU A 166 10.29 26.63 -2.37
CA LEU A 166 9.07 25.84 -2.29
C LEU A 166 8.20 26.26 -1.10
N ALA A 167 8.78 26.42 0.08
CA ALA A 167 8.06 26.89 1.27
C ALA A 167 7.44 28.28 1.05
N ARG A 168 8.22 29.22 0.49
CA ARG A 168 7.73 30.58 0.18
C ARG A 168 6.60 30.57 -0.84
N TYR A 169 6.73 29.76 -1.89
CA TYR A 169 5.70 29.62 -2.91
C TYR A 169 4.39 29.07 -2.32
N VAL A 170 4.47 28.04 -1.47
CA VAL A 170 3.31 27.46 -0.79
C VAL A 170 2.66 28.49 0.14
N MET A 171 3.45 29.18 0.97
CA MET A 171 2.92 30.21 1.88
C MET A 171 2.20 31.34 1.14
N ASN A 172 2.72 31.78 -0.01
CA ASN A 172 2.09 32.81 -0.82
C ASN A 172 0.81 32.30 -1.50
N ALA A 173 0.82 31.07 -2.01
CA ALA A 173 -0.35 30.46 -2.63
C ALA A 173 -1.49 30.24 -1.63
N THR A 174 -1.19 29.83 -0.39
CA THR A 174 -2.21 29.69 0.66
C THR A 174 -2.75 31.04 1.13
N SER A 175 -1.95 32.10 1.10
CA SER A 175 -2.36 33.46 1.49
C SER A 175 -3.23 34.15 0.44
N ALA A 176 -3.09 33.78 -0.84
CA ALA A 176 -3.89 34.33 -1.94
C ALA A 176 -5.29 33.69 -2.09
N THR A 177 -5.55 32.60 -1.35
CA THR A 177 -6.81 31.83 -1.43
C THR A 177 -7.72 32.08 -0.21
N SER A 178 -7.40 33.09 0.62
CA SER A 178 -8.14 33.42 1.85
C SER A 178 -8.75 34.81 1.83
#